data_AF-A0A9D2JQ96-F1
#
_entry.id   AF-A0A9D2JQ96-F1
#
_cell.length_a   1.000
_cell.length_b   1.000
_cell.length_c   1.000
_cell.angle_alpha   90.00
_cell.angle_beta   90.00
_cell.angle_gamma   90.00
#
_symmetry.space_group_name_H-M   'P 1'
#
loop_
_entity.id
_entity.type
_entity.pdbx_description
1 polymer ?
#
loop_
_entity_poly.entity_id
_entity_poly.type
_entity_poly.pdbx_seq_one_letter_code
_entity_poly.pdbx_strand_id
1 'polypeptide(L)'
;MNWDFTGMSRPGPGVPPGAPRKKGAARFWEMLTRDFGSLLGANLLCFAAFLPAALAVSLGLYLGNFWVSLLGGLAGGALAGPFYMALADTALRTLQDDPTGWFGRWRSTLAGHWRPAAVTGLALGGLIAVFLFVGSFFLAAMHQEELPALPIWMVLAVDFFLLSLFGVTLPFQLALGRPGFLARLKEGALELLFHPGRVAGAALFQLLWWALLLAMFPISVPFALFLGFWPAALLTGQMLYPVLQSRFELPDYRPAPSPAPAEGYTPAQRSEIWWRLHWGRVLAAVCAASFGLGIVYTLASRSDPDLEVAVVTADYLPDAVVTALQDSLRPYAADRNSDGHVVVQINNYTVTLEGAARDPNLQTAGSTLLVTDLAGRYSEIWIVSEPEAFLEQYGDMVEGSAAVRWQDCPVLTALDAGSYSSDLQADTGDSGQDLLAGCTVLPLRDGDRAVFDALTAR
;
A
#
# COMPACT_ATOMS: atom_id res chain seq x y z
N MET A 1 -20.38 -32.16 -9.31
CA MET A 1 -20.29 -30.85 -10.00
C MET A 1 -20.27 -31.15 -11.51
N ASN A 2 -21.43 -31.10 -12.16
CA ASN A 2 -21.51 -31.32 -13.61
C ASN A 2 -21.02 -30.05 -14.29
N TRP A 3 -19.81 -30.10 -14.83
CA TRP A 3 -19.21 -28.98 -15.55
C TRP A 3 -19.91 -28.84 -16.90
N ASP A 4 -20.59 -27.72 -17.13
CA ASP A 4 -21.19 -27.40 -18.41
C ASP A 4 -20.09 -27.01 -19.40
N PHE A 5 -20.01 -27.77 -20.49
CA PHE A 5 -19.00 -27.62 -21.52
C PHE A 5 -19.61 -27.21 -22.88
N THR A 6 -20.87 -26.76 -22.92
CA THR A 6 -21.60 -26.44 -24.16
C THR A 6 -20.98 -25.30 -25.00
N GLY A 7 -20.05 -24.51 -24.46
CA GLY A 7 -19.27 -23.49 -25.19
C GLY A 7 -18.01 -23.98 -25.92
N MET A 8 -17.72 -25.30 -25.92
CA MET A 8 -16.46 -25.89 -26.37
C MET A 8 -16.19 -25.89 -27.88
N SER A 9 -17.21 -25.71 -28.74
CA SER A 9 -17.06 -25.67 -30.20
C SER A 9 -16.63 -24.31 -30.76
N ARG A 10 -16.57 -23.28 -29.91
CA ARG A 10 -16.05 -21.98 -30.32
C ARG A 10 -14.53 -22.07 -30.43
N PRO A 11 -13.93 -21.75 -31.60
CA PRO A 11 -12.48 -21.60 -31.68
C PRO A 11 -12.03 -20.66 -30.55
N GLY A 12 -10.90 -20.98 -29.90
CA GLY A 12 -10.34 -20.13 -28.86
C GLY A 12 -10.18 -18.68 -29.37
N PRO A 13 -10.09 -17.68 -28.48
CA PRO A 13 -9.81 -16.32 -28.90
C PRO A 13 -8.42 -16.34 -29.54
N GLY A 14 -8.40 -16.39 -30.86
CA GLY A 14 -7.22 -16.62 -31.68
C GLY A 14 -7.36 -15.74 -32.91
N VAL A 15 -6.24 -15.22 -33.39
CA VAL A 15 -6.23 -14.41 -34.60
C VAL A 15 -6.46 -15.36 -35.78
N PRO A 16 -7.44 -15.10 -36.67
CA PRO A 16 -7.67 -15.93 -37.84
C PRO A 16 -6.39 -16.07 -38.67
N PRO A 17 -6.10 -17.26 -39.23
CA PRO A 17 -4.95 -17.42 -40.13
C PRO A 17 -5.03 -16.42 -41.28
N GLY A 18 -4.07 -15.49 -41.36
CA GLY A 18 -3.99 -14.49 -42.44
C GLY A 18 -4.59 -13.11 -42.14
N ALA A 19 -5.11 -12.85 -40.92
CA ALA A 19 -5.52 -11.49 -40.56
C ALA A 19 -4.29 -10.54 -40.44
N PRO A 20 -4.36 -9.31 -40.98
CA PRO A 20 -3.25 -8.36 -40.87
C PRO A 20 -3.00 -8.00 -39.40
N ARG A 21 -1.76 -8.16 -38.94
CA ARG A 21 -1.37 -7.88 -37.55
C ARG A 21 -1.59 -6.39 -37.25
N LYS A 22 -2.43 -6.10 -36.25
CA LYS A 22 -2.67 -4.72 -35.79
C LYS A 22 -1.36 -4.14 -35.24
N LYS A 23 -1.24 -2.80 -35.24
CA LYS A 23 -0.09 -2.05 -34.71
C LYS A 23 -0.53 -1.09 -33.60
N GLY A 24 0.41 -0.70 -32.75
CA GLY A 24 0.17 0.30 -31.69
C GLY A 24 -0.91 -0.10 -30.68
N ALA A 25 -1.76 0.85 -30.29
CA ALA A 25 -2.81 0.64 -29.28
C ALA A 25 -3.84 -0.43 -29.70
N ALA A 26 -4.17 -0.53 -30.98
CA ALA A 26 -5.12 -1.53 -31.48
C ALA A 26 -4.62 -2.97 -31.27
N ARG A 27 -3.28 -3.16 -31.35
CA ARG A 27 -2.64 -4.43 -31.03
C ARG A 27 -2.65 -4.73 -29.54
N PHE A 28 -2.40 -3.72 -28.71
CA PHE A 28 -2.47 -3.85 -27.26
C PHE A 28 -3.86 -4.32 -26.81
N TRP A 29 -4.93 -3.67 -27.28
CA TRP A 29 -6.31 -4.05 -26.95
C TRP A 29 -6.69 -5.43 -27.47
N GLU A 30 -6.22 -5.82 -28.65
CA GLU A 30 -6.40 -7.17 -29.19
C GLU A 30 -5.74 -8.23 -28.29
N MET A 31 -4.47 -8.02 -27.92
CA MET A 31 -3.73 -8.92 -27.03
C MET A 31 -4.37 -8.99 -25.65
N LEU A 32 -4.75 -7.83 -25.11
CA LEU A 32 -5.39 -7.74 -23.81
C LEU A 32 -6.70 -8.51 -23.80
N THR A 33 -7.63 -8.21 -24.71
CA THR A 33 -8.94 -8.88 -24.73
C THR A 33 -8.85 -10.38 -25.02
N ARG A 34 -7.87 -10.81 -25.82
CA ARG A 34 -7.64 -12.22 -26.15
C ARG A 34 -7.08 -13.02 -24.97
N ASP A 35 -6.02 -12.50 -24.37
CA ASP A 35 -5.20 -13.21 -23.39
C ASP A 35 -5.36 -12.68 -21.95
N PHE A 36 -6.35 -11.82 -21.69
CA PHE A 36 -6.54 -11.25 -20.35
C PHE A 36 -6.64 -12.33 -19.27
N GLY A 37 -7.38 -13.41 -19.55
CA GLY A 37 -7.55 -14.50 -18.59
C GLY A 37 -6.22 -15.19 -18.25
N SER A 38 -5.31 -15.35 -19.21
CA SER A 38 -4.00 -15.97 -18.95
C SER A 38 -3.06 -15.02 -18.20
N LEU A 39 -3.04 -13.75 -18.59
CA LEU A 39 -2.30 -12.69 -17.90
C LEU A 39 -2.77 -12.52 -16.45
N LEU A 40 -4.09 -12.52 -16.23
CA LEU A 40 -4.70 -12.42 -14.91
C LEU A 40 -4.38 -13.66 -14.06
N GLY A 41 -4.47 -14.86 -14.63
CA GLY A 41 -4.13 -16.10 -13.91
C GLY A 41 -2.68 -16.11 -13.45
N ALA A 42 -1.74 -15.72 -14.32
CA ALA A 42 -0.34 -15.57 -13.97
C ALA A 42 -0.12 -14.41 -12.96
N ASN A 43 -0.87 -13.31 -13.06
CA ASN A 43 -0.82 -12.19 -12.11
C ASN A 43 -1.22 -12.62 -10.70
N LEU A 44 -2.30 -13.38 -10.54
CA LEU A 44 -2.77 -13.85 -9.23
C LEU A 44 -1.75 -14.77 -8.56
N LEU A 45 -1.13 -15.67 -9.33
CA LEU A 45 -0.05 -16.53 -8.84
C LEU A 45 1.18 -15.72 -8.45
N CYS A 46 1.54 -14.72 -9.26
CA CYS A 46 2.62 -13.79 -8.96
C CYS A 46 2.34 -12.99 -7.67
N PHE A 47 1.15 -12.41 -7.54
CA PHE A 47 0.73 -11.68 -6.35
C PHE A 47 0.83 -12.55 -5.09
N ALA A 48 0.32 -13.78 -5.14
CA ALA A 48 0.40 -14.72 -4.02
C ALA A 48 1.86 -15.02 -3.61
N ALA A 49 2.79 -15.14 -4.56
CA ALA A 49 4.20 -15.37 -4.29
C ALA A 49 4.94 -14.12 -3.76
N PHE A 50 4.50 -12.93 -4.14
CA PHE A 50 5.07 -11.66 -3.66
C PHE A 50 4.54 -11.26 -2.28
N LEU A 51 3.35 -11.74 -1.87
CA LEU A 51 2.73 -11.35 -0.61
C LEU A 51 3.62 -11.64 0.63
N PRO A 52 4.24 -12.83 0.78
CA PRO A 52 5.17 -13.07 1.89
C PRO A 52 6.38 -12.13 1.89
N ALA A 53 6.90 -11.79 0.71
CA ALA A 53 8.01 -10.87 0.56
C ALA A 53 7.62 -9.45 1.02
N ALA A 54 6.48 -8.97 0.55
CA ALA A 54 5.95 -7.66 0.90
C ALA A 54 5.70 -7.57 2.41
N LEU A 55 5.02 -8.55 3.00
CA LEU A 55 4.74 -8.58 4.44
C LEU A 55 6.02 -8.63 5.28
N ALA A 56 7.00 -9.44 4.91
CA ALA A 56 8.25 -9.55 5.67
C ALA A 56 9.09 -8.27 5.60
N VAL A 57 9.20 -7.65 4.42
CA VAL A 57 9.88 -6.36 4.27
C VAL A 57 9.13 -5.27 5.04
N SER A 58 7.81 -5.15 4.88
CA SER A 58 6.99 -4.18 5.61
C SER A 58 7.10 -4.35 7.12
N LEU A 59 7.13 -5.59 7.64
CA LEU A 59 7.36 -5.86 9.06
C LEU A 59 8.74 -5.37 9.50
N GLY A 60 9.78 -5.60 8.70
CA GLY A 60 11.12 -5.11 8.99
C GLY A 60 11.20 -3.57 9.00
N LEU A 61 10.53 -2.90 8.07
CA LEU A 61 10.42 -1.44 8.06
C LEU A 61 9.68 -0.91 9.29
N TYR A 62 8.54 -1.52 9.62
CA TYR A 62 7.73 -1.14 10.79
C TYR A 62 8.50 -1.29 12.10
N LEU A 63 9.29 -2.37 12.24
CA LEU A 63 10.12 -2.61 13.42
C LEU A 63 11.42 -1.80 13.43
N GLY A 64 11.72 -1.02 12.39
CA GLY A 64 13.03 -0.38 12.21
C GLY A 64 14.20 -1.37 12.16
N ASN A 65 13.94 -2.63 11.78
CA ASN A 65 14.92 -3.72 11.83
C ASN A 65 15.44 -4.07 10.43
N PHE A 66 16.70 -3.69 10.19
CA PHE A 66 17.40 -3.95 8.93
C PHE A 66 17.44 -5.43 8.55
N TRP A 67 17.77 -6.30 9.52
CA TRP A 67 17.97 -7.72 9.23
C TRP A 67 16.67 -8.43 8.89
N VAL A 68 15.56 -8.06 9.55
CA VAL A 68 14.23 -8.56 9.21
C VAL A 68 13.87 -8.14 7.78
N SER A 69 14.08 -6.87 7.43
CA SER A 69 13.83 -6.36 6.08
C SER A 69 14.68 -7.10 5.04
N LEU A 70 15.98 -7.24 5.29
CA LEU A 70 16.92 -7.89 4.38
C LEU A 70 16.59 -9.37 4.18
N LEU A 71 16.41 -10.13 5.27
CA LEU A 71 16.08 -11.55 5.20
C LEU A 71 14.72 -11.78 4.55
N GLY A 72 13.74 -10.91 4.84
CA GLY A 72 12.44 -10.87 4.17
C GLY A 72 12.56 -10.64 2.66
N GLY A 73 13.38 -9.67 2.26
CA GLY A 73 13.67 -9.38 0.85
C GLY A 73 14.37 -10.52 0.13
N LEU A 74 15.37 -11.15 0.76
CA LEU A 74 16.12 -12.28 0.19
C LEU A 74 15.21 -13.51 0.02
N ALA A 75 14.53 -13.94 1.09
CA ALA A 75 13.67 -15.12 1.06
C ALA A 75 12.44 -14.91 0.19
N GLY A 76 11.80 -13.74 0.34
CA GLY A 76 10.66 -13.33 -0.45
C GLY A 76 11.00 -13.17 -1.93
N GLY A 77 12.14 -12.56 -2.24
CA GLY A 77 12.67 -12.46 -3.60
C GLY A 77 12.94 -13.82 -4.24
N ALA A 78 13.52 -14.77 -3.49
CA ALA A 78 13.78 -16.12 -3.97
C ALA A 78 12.49 -16.87 -4.36
N LEU A 79 11.40 -16.64 -3.60
CA LEU A 79 10.07 -17.17 -3.90
C LEU A 79 9.41 -16.46 -5.09
N ALA A 80 9.47 -15.12 -5.09
CA ALA A 80 8.81 -14.25 -6.05
C ALA A 80 9.42 -14.29 -7.46
N GLY A 81 10.74 -14.42 -7.55
CA GLY A 81 11.49 -14.39 -8.82
C GLY A 81 11.00 -15.40 -9.88
N PRO A 82 10.85 -16.70 -9.54
CA PRO A 82 10.30 -17.71 -10.44
C PRO A 82 8.89 -17.37 -10.96
N PHE A 83 8.04 -16.78 -10.12
CA PHE A 83 6.67 -16.41 -10.50
C PHE A 83 6.64 -15.19 -11.42
N TYR A 84 7.46 -14.17 -11.16
CA TYR A 84 7.59 -13.01 -12.05
C TYR A 84 8.17 -13.41 -13.40
N MET A 85 9.16 -14.31 -13.43
CA MET A 85 9.68 -14.88 -14.68
C MET A 85 8.59 -15.61 -15.47
N ALA A 86 7.78 -16.45 -14.82
CA ALA A 86 6.72 -17.19 -15.50
C ALA A 86 5.60 -16.26 -16.02
N LEU A 87 5.34 -15.15 -15.33
CA LEU A 87 4.49 -14.07 -15.82
C LEU A 87 5.11 -13.36 -17.03
N ALA A 88 6.41 -13.07 -17.01
CA ALA A 88 7.13 -12.48 -18.13
C ALA A 88 7.13 -13.39 -19.38
N ASP A 89 7.27 -14.71 -19.22
CA ASP A 89 7.07 -15.69 -20.30
C ASP A 89 5.63 -15.61 -20.83
N THR A 90 4.63 -15.57 -19.95
CA THR A 90 3.21 -15.45 -20.35
C THR A 90 2.96 -14.18 -21.18
N ALA A 91 3.52 -13.05 -20.77
CA ALA A 91 3.47 -11.79 -21.53
C ALA A 91 4.17 -11.93 -22.89
N LEU A 92 5.35 -12.53 -22.95
CA LEU A 92 6.08 -12.75 -24.20
C LEU A 92 5.31 -13.64 -25.19
N ARG A 93 4.67 -14.70 -24.68
CA ARG A 93 3.84 -15.61 -25.49
C ARG A 93 2.56 -14.93 -26.00
N THR A 94 2.00 -14.03 -25.21
CA THR A 94 0.90 -13.14 -25.63
C THR A 94 1.32 -12.27 -26.82
N LEU A 95 2.55 -11.72 -26.79
CA LEU A 95 3.09 -10.94 -27.91
C LEU A 95 3.28 -11.79 -29.18
N GLN A 96 3.66 -13.07 -29.03
CA GLN A 96 3.90 -14.05 -30.10
C GLN A 96 2.62 -14.71 -30.67
N ASP A 97 1.45 -14.39 -30.11
CA ASP A 97 0.18 -15.04 -30.45
C ASP A 97 0.21 -16.56 -30.21
N ASP A 98 0.93 -17.01 -29.18
CA ASP A 98 1.08 -18.44 -28.91
C ASP A 98 -0.26 -19.05 -28.46
N PRO A 99 -0.84 -19.97 -29.25
CA PRO A 99 -2.19 -20.53 -29.06
C PRO A 99 -2.23 -21.62 -27.99
N THR A 100 -1.08 -22.03 -27.45
CA THR A 100 -1.04 -23.18 -26.54
C THR A 100 -1.73 -22.85 -25.20
N GLY A 101 -1.83 -23.82 -24.30
CA GLY A 101 -2.39 -23.59 -22.97
C GLY A 101 -1.53 -22.84 -21.97
N TRP A 102 -2.08 -21.77 -21.39
CA TRP A 102 -1.32 -20.88 -20.51
C TRP A 102 -0.79 -21.58 -19.25
N PHE A 103 -1.62 -22.38 -18.57
CA PHE A 103 -1.25 -22.95 -17.26
C PHE A 103 -0.20 -24.06 -17.40
N GLY A 104 -0.36 -24.91 -18.42
CA GLY A 104 0.61 -25.96 -18.73
C GLY A 104 1.98 -25.38 -19.06
N ARG A 105 2.03 -24.32 -19.87
CA ARG A 105 3.25 -23.56 -20.16
C ARG A 105 3.82 -22.91 -18.92
N TRP A 106 3.02 -22.15 -18.18
CA TRP A 106 3.44 -21.45 -16.97
C TRP A 106 4.14 -22.41 -15.99
N ARG A 107 3.55 -23.59 -15.77
CA ARG A 107 4.13 -24.65 -14.93
C ARG A 107 5.42 -25.21 -15.54
N SER A 108 5.47 -25.40 -16.86
CA SER A 108 6.66 -25.88 -17.56
C SER A 108 7.83 -24.88 -17.47
N THR A 109 7.57 -23.60 -17.69
CA THR A 109 8.55 -22.51 -17.58
C THR A 109 9.08 -22.41 -16.15
N LEU A 110 8.18 -22.50 -15.15
CA LEU A 110 8.55 -22.56 -13.75
C LEU A 110 9.45 -23.77 -13.46
N ALA A 111 9.02 -24.98 -13.84
CA ALA A 111 9.78 -26.21 -13.58
C ALA A 111 11.16 -26.23 -14.27
N GLY A 112 11.27 -25.65 -15.47
CA GLY A 112 12.51 -25.60 -16.23
C GLY A 112 13.54 -24.63 -15.68
N HIS A 113 13.11 -23.49 -15.12
CA HIS A 113 14.00 -22.37 -14.81
C HIS A 113 13.85 -21.80 -13.39
N TRP A 114 13.20 -22.53 -12.46
CA TRP A 114 12.98 -22.02 -11.10
C TRP A 114 14.28 -21.71 -10.34
N ARG A 115 15.35 -22.51 -10.47
CA ARG A 115 16.59 -22.28 -9.71
C ARG A 115 17.29 -20.99 -10.13
N PRO A 116 17.60 -20.76 -11.43
CA PRO A 116 18.20 -19.49 -11.85
C PRO A 116 17.30 -18.29 -11.54
N ALA A 117 15.98 -18.46 -11.63
CA ALA A 117 15.02 -17.40 -11.31
C ALA A 117 14.97 -17.10 -9.81
N ALA A 118 15.06 -18.11 -8.94
CA ALA A 118 15.13 -17.93 -7.49
C ALA A 118 16.42 -17.22 -7.07
N VAL A 119 17.57 -17.57 -7.65
CA VAL A 119 18.85 -16.88 -7.36
C VAL A 119 18.79 -15.41 -7.76
N THR A 120 18.22 -15.11 -8.93
CA THR A 120 18.05 -13.72 -9.38
C THR A 120 17.03 -12.97 -8.54
N GLY A 121 15.93 -13.61 -8.20
CA GLY A 121 14.92 -13.04 -7.31
C GLY A 121 15.48 -12.74 -5.93
N LEU A 122 16.30 -13.64 -5.36
CA LEU A 122 17.00 -13.43 -4.09
C LEU A 122 17.86 -12.17 -4.14
N ALA A 123 18.71 -12.04 -5.16
CA ALA A 123 19.60 -10.88 -5.30
C ALA A 123 18.82 -9.57 -5.45
N LEU A 124 17.82 -9.52 -6.34
CA LEU A 124 17.01 -8.33 -6.57
C LEU A 124 16.14 -8.00 -5.36
N GLY A 125 15.52 -8.99 -4.73
CA GLY A 125 14.69 -8.80 -3.54
C GLY A 125 15.48 -8.29 -2.34
N GLY A 126 16.71 -8.78 -2.14
CA GLY A 126 17.63 -8.26 -1.13
C GLY A 126 17.99 -6.79 -1.39
N LEU A 127 18.35 -6.45 -2.62
CA LEU A 127 18.65 -5.06 -3.00
C LEU A 127 17.44 -4.13 -2.81
N ILE A 128 16.25 -4.55 -3.27
CA ILE A 128 15.01 -3.80 -3.07
C ILE A 128 14.77 -3.55 -1.57
N ALA A 129 14.93 -4.56 -0.72
CA ALA A 129 14.72 -4.40 0.71
C ALA A 129 15.72 -3.43 1.36
N VAL A 130 16.99 -3.46 0.96
CA VAL A 130 18.00 -2.49 1.41
C VAL A 130 17.60 -1.07 0.99
N PHE A 131 17.23 -0.87 -0.27
CA PHE A 131 16.85 0.47 -0.75
C PHE A 131 15.56 0.98 -0.12
N LEU A 132 14.57 0.13 0.13
CA LEU A 132 13.35 0.51 0.85
C LEU A 132 13.66 0.88 2.31
N PHE A 133 14.54 0.15 2.98
CA PHE A 133 14.96 0.45 4.36
C PHE A 133 15.77 1.75 4.46
N VAL A 134 16.68 2.00 3.52
CA VAL A 134 17.39 3.29 3.43
C VAL A 134 16.41 4.42 3.10
N GLY A 135 15.46 4.17 2.19
CA GLY A 135 14.40 5.12 1.82
C GLY A 135 13.50 5.49 3.00
N SER A 136 13.17 4.55 3.89
CA SER A 136 12.35 4.85 5.07
C SER A 136 13.05 5.79 6.06
N PHE A 137 14.37 5.70 6.20
CA PHE A 137 15.14 6.67 7.00
C PHE A 137 15.10 8.07 6.39
N PHE A 138 15.24 8.18 5.07
CA PHE A 138 15.14 9.48 4.40
C PHE A 138 13.75 10.08 4.50
N LEU A 139 12.69 9.27 4.38
CA LEU A 139 11.32 9.71 4.62
C LEU A 139 11.14 10.21 6.06
N ALA A 140 11.70 9.51 7.06
CA ALA A 140 11.67 9.96 8.45
C ALA A 140 12.43 11.28 8.66
N ALA A 141 13.61 11.43 8.04
CA ALA A 141 14.39 12.68 8.09
C ALA A 141 13.64 13.85 7.44
N MET A 142 12.95 13.62 6.32
CA MET A 142 12.10 14.63 5.66
C MET A 142 10.96 15.12 6.56
N HIS A 143 10.40 14.26 7.41
CA HIS A 143 9.38 14.67 8.39
C HIS A 143 9.96 15.58 9.49
N GLN A 144 11.27 15.52 9.72
CA GLN A 144 11.99 16.38 10.67
C GLN A 144 12.59 17.62 9.99
N GLU A 145 12.13 17.97 8.78
CA GLU A 145 12.66 19.05 7.92
C GLU A 145 14.16 18.92 7.56
N GLU A 146 14.79 17.79 7.88
CA GLU A 146 16.18 17.49 7.50
C GLU A 146 16.22 16.94 6.08
N LEU A 147 16.25 17.84 5.10
CA LEU A 147 16.36 17.47 3.69
C LEU A 147 17.75 16.87 3.40
N PRO A 148 17.84 15.60 2.95
CA PRO A 148 19.11 15.04 2.52
C PRO A 148 19.68 15.83 1.34
N ALA A 149 21.00 15.99 1.31
CA ALA A 149 21.66 16.72 0.24
C ALA A 149 21.27 16.16 -1.15
N LEU A 150 21.07 17.05 -2.13
CA LEU A 150 20.67 16.70 -3.50
C LEU A 150 21.49 15.54 -4.14
N PRO A 151 22.81 15.41 -3.92
CA PRO A 151 23.58 14.26 -4.42
C PRO A 151 23.07 12.89 -3.94
N ILE A 152 22.56 12.79 -2.72
CA ILE A 152 22.04 11.54 -2.16
C ILE A 152 20.80 11.08 -2.94
N TRP A 153 19.89 12.02 -3.21
CA TRP A 153 18.69 11.76 -4.03
C TRP A 153 19.06 11.33 -5.46
N MET A 154 20.08 11.96 -6.05
CA MET A 154 20.55 11.58 -7.38
C MET A 154 21.09 10.14 -7.40
N VAL A 155 21.89 9.75 -6.40
CA VAL A 155 22.42 8.38 -6.30
C VAL A 155 21.28 7.38 -6.12
N LEU A 156 20.34 7.65 -5.21
CA LEU A 156 19.20 6.77 -4.97
C LEU A 156 18.32 6.61 -6.22
N ALA A 157 18.09 7.70 -6.96
CA ALA A 157 17.35 7.65 -8.22
C ALA A 157 18.06 6.80 -9.27
N VAL A 158 19.39 6.91 -9.38
CA VAL A 158 20.22 6.07 -10.26
C VAL A 158 20.14 4.60 -9.84
N ASP A 159 20.22 4.31 -8.55
CA ASP A 159 20.14 2.95 -8.03
C ASP A 159 18.79 2.29 -8.33
N PHE A 160 17.68 3.01 -8.11
CA PHE A 160 16.34 2.51 -8.47
C PHE A 160 16.18 2.34 -9.98
N PHE A 161 16.77 3.22 -10.79
CA PHE A 161 16.78 3.06 -12.23
C PHE A 161 17.56 1.81 -12.67
N LEU A 162 18.74 1.57 -12.10
CA LEU A 162 19.54 0.37 -12.34
C LEU A 162 18.80 -0.90 -11.89
N LEU A 163 18.12 -0.85 -10.77
CA LEU A 163 17.30 -1.96 -10.27
C LEU A 163 16.14 -2.26 -11.22
N SER A 164 15.49 -1.22 -11.73
CA SER A 164 14.44 -1.33 -12.75
C SER A 164 14.99 -1.91 -14.06
N LEU A 165 16.22 -1.52 -14.46
CA LEU A 165 16.91 -2.08 -15.63
C LEU A 165 17.08 -3.61 -15.51
N PHE A 166 17.51 -4.10 -14.35
CA PHE A 166 17.58 -5.54 -14.09
C PHE A 166 16.19 -6.18 -14.06
N GLY A 167 15.21 -5.47 -13.49
CA GLY A 167 13.82 -5.89 -13.43
C GLY A 167 13.15 -6.03 -14.80
N VAL A 168 13.57 -5.30 -15.83
CA VAL A 168 13.04 -5.44 -17.19
C VAL A 168 13.82 -6.44 -18.04
N THR A 169 15.13 -6.60 -17.85
CA THR A 169 15.96 -7.46 -18.72
C THR A 169 15.99 -8.91 -18.26
N LEU A 170 16.24 -9.15 -16.96
CA LEU A 170 16.50 -10.50 -16.44
C LEU A 170 15.30 -11.46 -16.53
N PRO A 171 14.04 -11.06 -16.27
CA PRO A 171 12.90 -11.98 -16.33
C PRO A 171 12.65 -12.56 -17.73
N PHE A 172 12.79 -11.75 -18.79
CA PHE A 172 12.63 -12.25 -20.16
C PHE A 172 13.78 -13.17 -20.58
N GLN A 173 15.02 -12.84 -20.20
CA GLN A 173 16.17 -13.70 -20.48
C GLN A 173 16.08 -15.04 -19.72
N LEU A 174 15.54 -15.03 -18.49
CA LEU A 174 15.24 -16.23 -17.72
C LEU A 174 14.14 -17.08 -18.37
N ALA A 175 13.06 -16.44 -18.82
CA ALA A 175 11.97 -17.11 -19.53
C ALA A 175 12.45 -17.81 -20.83
N LEU A 176 13.46 -17.24 -21.49
CA LEU A 176 14.08 -17.79 -22.70
C LEU A 176 15.19 -18.84 -22.42
N GLY A 177 15.50 -19.13 -21.16
CA GLY A 177 16.31 -20.29 -20.76
C GLY A 177 17.84 -20.14 -20.88
N ARG A 178 18.38 -18.93 -20.72
CA ARG A 178 19.85 -18.72 -20.77
C ARG A 178 20.56 -19.15 -19.46
N PRO A 179 21.70 -19.87 -19.54
CA PRO A 179 22.43 -20.30 -18.35
C PRO A 179 23.33 -19.20 -17.76
N GLY A 180 23.35 -19.10 -16.42
CA GLY A 180 24.31 -18.28 -15.66
C GLY A 180 23.85 -16.84 -15.36
N PHE A 181 24.10 -16.35 -14.15
CA PHE A 181 23.76 -14.97 -13.75
C PHE A 181 24.62 -13.92 -14.45
N LEU A 182 25.95 -14.12 -14.47
CA LEU A 182 26.88 -13.20 -15.12
C LEU A 182 26.67 -13.10 -16.63
N ALA A 183 26.34 -14.22 -17.28
CA ALA A 183 25.99 -14.21 -18.69
C ALA A 183 24.78 -13.31 -18.93
N ARG A 184 23.71 -13.44 -18.13
CA ARG A 184 22.52 -12.59 -18.24
C ARG A 184 22.82 -11.10 -17.98
N LEU A 185 23.69 -10.78 -17.02
CA LEU A 185 24.13 -9.40 -16.80
C LEU A 185 24.86 -8.83 -18.03
N LYS A 186 25.80 -9.60 -18.59
CA LYS A 186 26.49 -9.22 -19.83
C LYS A 186 25.50 -9.03 -20.97
N GLU A 187 24.55 -9.95 -21.12
CA GLU A 187 23.55 -9.85 -22.18
C GLU A 187 22.67 -8.61 -21.98
N GLY A 188 22.20 -8.33 -20.77
CA GLY A 188 21.44 -7.13 -20.42
C GLY A 188 22.21 -5.83 -20.70
N ALA A 189 23.52 -5.81 -20.40
CA ALA A 189 24.39 -4.68 -20.73
C ALA A 189 24.51 -4.46 -22.24
N LEU A 190 24.64 -5.53 -23.02
CA LEU A 190 24.65 -5.44 -24.49
C LEU A 190 23.29 -4.98 -25.04
N GLU A 191 22.19 -5.42 -24.42
CA GLU A 191 20.83 -4.98 -24.73
C GLU A 191 20.70 -3.45 -24.59
N LEU A 192 21.19 -2.92 -23.46
CA LEU A 192 21.23 -1.49 -23.21
C LEU A 192 22.17 -0.76 -24.18
N LEU A 193 23.33 -1.33 -24.51
CA LEU A 193 24.31 -0.69 -25.39
C LEU A 193 23.82 -0.57 -26.84
N PHE A 194 23.18 -1.62 -27.38
CA PHE A 194 22.72 -1.64 -28.76
C PHE A 194 21.33 -1.02 -28.95
N HIS A 195 20.50 -1.00 -27.90
CA HIS A 195 19.15 -0.46 -27.95
C HIS A 195 18.81 0.45 -26.75
N PRO A 196 19.61 1.49 -26.48
CA PRO A 196 19.53 2.26 -25.23
C PRO A 196 18.16 2.88 -25.01
N GLY A 197 17.56 3.48 -26.04
CA GLY A 197 16.26 4.15 -25.90
C GLY A 197 15.11 3.20 -25.52
N ARG A 198 15.10 1.96 -26.04
CA ARG A 198 14.04 0.98 -25.73
C ARG A 198 14.21 0.39 -24.34
N VAL A 199 15.44 0.03 -23.99
CA VAL A 199 15.73 -0.58 -22.69
C VAL A 199 15.58 0.44 -21.56
N ALA A 200 16.10 1.66 -21.73
CA ALA A 200 15.92 2.74 -20.77
C ALA A 200 14.45 3.16 -20.66
N GLY A 201 13.71 3.24 -21.78
CA GLY A 201 12.28 3.52 -21.77
C GLY A 201 11.47 2.47 -21.01
N ALA A 202 11.79 1.19 -21.19
CA ALA A 202 11.15 0.10 -20.44
C ALA A 202 11.47 0.17 -18.94
N ALA A 203 12.74 0.41 -18.58
CA ALA A 203 13.16 0.56 -17.19
C ALA A 203 12.49 1.77 -16.52
N LEU A 204 12.39 2.91 -17.21
CA LEU A 204 11.70 4.09 -16.70
C LEU A 204 10.20 3.83 -16.51
N PHE A 205 9.53 3.21 -17.49
CA PHE A 205 8.12 2.86 -17.36
C PHE A 205 7.87 1.93 -16.17
N GLN A 206 8.69 0.88 -16.02
CA GLN A 206 8.58 -0.03 -14.88
C GLN A 206 8.81 0.68 -13.54
N LEU A 207 9.80 1.59 -13.48
CA LEU A 207 10.07 2.35 -12.26
C LEU A 207 8.86 3.22 -11.88
N LEU A 208 8.30 3.95 -12.85
CA LEU A 208 7.11 4.78 -12.63
C LEU A 208 5.90 3.94 -12.21
N TRP A 209 5.75 2.74 -12.78
CA TRP A 209 4.69 1.81 -12.39
C TRP A 209 4.80 1.36 -10.93
N TRP A 210 5.98 0.94 -10.49
CA TRP A 210 6.21 0.56 -9.10
C TRP A 210 6.09 1.75 -8.14
N ALA A 211 6.60 2.92 -8.53
CA ALA A 211 6.44 4.14 -7.75
C ALA A 211 4.97 4.54 -7.58
N LEU A 212 4.15 4.40 -8.64
CA LEU A 212 2.70 4.64 -8.55
C LEU A 212 2.02 3.67 -7.58
N LEU A 213 2.31 2.37 -7.67
CA LEU A 213 1.74 1.38 -6.77
C LEU A 213 2.15 1.63 -5.31
N LEU A 214 3.39 2.07 -5.07
CA LEU A 214 3.88 2.42 -3.74
C LEU A 214 3.25 3.72 -3.22
N ALA A 215 3.13 4.75 -4.06
CA ALA A 215 2.54 6.03 -3.68
C ALA A 215 1.04 5.91 -3.34
N MET A 216 0.34 4.95 -3.94
CA MET A 216 -1.05 4.64 -3.63
C MET A 216 -1.20 3.57 -2.53
N PHE A 217 -0.12 3.15 -1.85
CA PHE A 217 -0.22 2.21 -0.74
C PHE A 217 -0.96 2.87 0.45
N PRO A 218 -1.90 2.18 1.12
CA PRO A 218 -2.29 0.77 0.98
C PRO A 218 -3.40 0.50 -0.05
N ILE A 219 -3.99 1.55 -0.63
CA ILE A 219 -5.10 1.45 -1.61
C ILE A 219 -4.71 0.56 -2.80
N SER A 220 -3.45 0.55 -3.21
CA SER A 220 -2.94 -0.26 -4.33
C SER A 220 -2.98 -1.78 -4.11
N VAL A 221 -3.02 -2.27 -2.86
CA VAL A 221 -2.99 -3.71 -2.52
C VAL A 221 -4.16 -4.48 -3.13
N PRO A 222 -5.44 -4.09 -2.95
CA PRO A 222 -6.56 -4.76 -3.62
C PRO A 222 -6.50 -4.63 -5.14
N PHE A 223 -5.97 -3.51 -5.67
CA PHE A 223 -5.80 -3.36 -7.13
C PHE A 223 -4.71 -4.27 -7.70
N ALA A 224 -3.67 -4.60 -6.94
CA ALA A 224 -2.58 -5.45 -7.40
C ALA A 224 -3.03 -6.89 -7.74
N LEU A 225 -4.18 -7.34 -7.22
CA LEU A 225 -4.83 -8.60 -7.62
C LEU A 225 -5.21 -8.61 -9.11
N PHE A 226 -5.49 -7.44 -9.69
CA PHE A 226 -5.99 -7.30 -11.07
C PHE A 226 -5.05 -6.52 -11.99
N LEU A 227 -4.37 -5.50 -11.44
CA LEU A 227 -3.50 -4.55 -12.12
C LEU A 227 -2.15 -4.46 -11.40
N GLY A 228 -1.64 -5.57 -10.88
CA GLY A 228 -0.34 -5.58 -10.19
C GLY A 228 0.82 -5.69 -11.17
N PHE A 229 1.13 -6.91 -11.58
CA PHE A 229 2.39 -7.27 -12.20
C PHE A 229 2.28 -7.40 -13.74
N TRP A 230 1.14 -7.83 -14.25
CA TRP A 230 0.99 -8.08 -15.68
C TRP A 230 1.10 -6.81 -16.56
N PRO A 231 0.61 -5.61 -16.16
CA PRO A 231 0.76 -4.42 -17.01
C PRO A 231 2.23 -4.05 -17.20
N ALA A 232 3.02 -4.12 -16.11
CA ALA A 232 4.47 -3.96 -16.16
C ALA A 232 5.10 -4.99 -17.11
N ALA A 233 4.79 -6.28 -16.94
CA ALA A 233 5.36 -7.34 -17.78
C ALA A 233 4.97 -7.22 -19.26
N LEU A 234 3.71 -6.89 -19.58
CA LEU A 234 3.24 -6.80 -20.96
C LEU A 234 3.79 -5.57 -21.68
N LEU A 235 3.79 -4.40 -21.04
CA LEU A 235 4.24 -3.16 -21.65
C LEU A 235 5.76 -3.10 -21.80
N THR A 236 6.50 -3.55 -20.78
CA THR A 236 7.96 -3.71 -20.90
C THR A 236 8.32 -4.78 -21.92
N GLY A 237 7.57 -5.89 -21.95
CA GLY A 237 7.67 -6.92 -22.98
C GLY A 237 7.45 -6.37 -24.38
N GLN A 238 6.45 -5.51 -24.58
CA GLN A 238 6.17 -4.88 -25.88
C GLN A 238 7.28 -3.92 -26.33
N MET A 239 7.87 -3.17 -25.40
CA MET A 239 9.01 -2.29 -25.68
C MET A 239 10.28 -3.07 -26.03
N LEU A 240 10.53 -4.16 -25.32
CA LEU A 240 11.70 -5.02 -25.49
C LEU A 240 11.53 -6.06 -26.59
N TYR A 241 10.31 -6.36 -27.03
CA TYR A 241 10.03 -7.44 -27.99
C TYR A 241 10.88 -7.37 -29.26
N PRO A 242 11.08 -6.22 -29.93
CA PRO A 242 11.87 -6.22 -31.14
C PRO A 242 13.39 -6.37 -30.86
N VAL A 243 13.84 -6.09 -29.63
CA VAL A 243 15.22 -6.37 -29.17
C VAL A 243 15.37 -7.86 -28.88
N LEU A 244 14.41 -8.46 -28.20
CA LEU A 244 14.38 -9.89 -27.92
C LEU A 244 14.22 -10.70 -29.22
N GLN A 245 13.44 -10.20 -30.16
CA GLN A 245 13.21 -10.85 -31.44
C GLN A 245 14.48 -10.91 -32.29
N SER A 246 15.17 -9.78 -32.46
CA SER A 246 16.40 -9.73 -33.25
C SER A 246 17.51 -10.58 -32.63
N ARG A 247 17.57 -10.62 -31.29
CA ARG A 247 18.62 -11.32 -30.55
C ARG A 247 18.39 -12.82 -30.39
N PHE A 248 17.15 -13.25 -30.19
CA PHE A 248 16.79 -14.63 -29.91
C PHE A 248 16.09 -15.32 -31.09
N GLU A 249 16.08 -14.68 -32.28
CA GLU A 249 15.47 -15.19 -33.51
C GLU A 249 14.03 -15.70 -33.26
N LEU A 250 13.28 -14.94 -32.46
CA LEU A 250 11.95 -15.35 -32.03
C LEU A 250 11.00 -15.33 -33.24
N PRO A 251 10.17 -16.38 -33.42
CA PRO A 251 9.21 -16.42 -34.51
C PRO A 251 8.22 -15.25 -34.40
N ASP A 252 7.91 -14.65 -35.55
CA ASP A 252 6.94 -13.56 -35.67
C ASP A 252 5.53 -13.96 -35.23
N TYR A 253 5.17 -15.22 -35.48
CA TYR A 253 3.84 -15.79 -35.27
C TYR A 253 3.94 -17.30 -35.04
N ARG A 254 3.24 -17.82 -34.03
CA ARG A 254 3.02 -19.26 -33.86
C ARG A 254 1.57 -19.59 -34.25
N PRO A 255 1.32 -20.29 -35.38
CA PRO A 255 -0.03 -20.63 -35.78
C PRO A 255 -0.74 -21.50 -34.75
N ALA A 256 -2.03 -21.21 -34.53
CA ALA A 256 -2.96 -22.10 -33.85
C ALA A 256 -2.82 -23.52 -34.41
N PRO A 257 -2.52 -24.55 -33.60
CA PRO A 257 -2.65 -25.91 -34.07
C PRO A 257 -4.10 -26.14 -34.53
N SER A 258 -4.29 -26.91 -35.60
CA SER A 258 -5.63 -27.31 -36.07
C SER A 258 -6.49 -27.81 -34.90
N PRO A 259 -7.81 -27.52 -34.90
CA PRO A 259 -8.68 -27.94 -33.80
C PRO A 259 -8.49 -29.42 -33.50
N ALA A 260 -8.25 -29.72 -32.22
CA ALA A 260 -8.03 -31.09 -31.77
C ALA A 260 -9.22 -31.97 -32.19
N PRO A 261 -8.99 -33.22 -32.65
CA PRO A 261 -10.07 -34.13 -33.03
C PRO A 261 -11.04 -34.34 -31.86
N ALA A 262 -12.29 -34.65 -32.19
CA ALA A 262 -13.43 -34.73 -31.27
C ALA A 262 -13.36 -35.86 -30.20
N GLU A 263 -12.21 -36.50 -29.99
CA GLU A 263 -12.05 -37.56 -29.00
C GLU A 263 -11.45 -37.03 -27.69
N GLY A 264 -12.28 -37.06 -26.63
CA GLY A 264 -11.92 -37.02 -25.20
C GLY A 264 -10.84 -36.03 -24.75
N TYR A 265 -11.24 -34.89 -24.16
CA TYR A 265 -10.29 -33.98 -23.51
C TYR A 265 -9.60 -34.61 -22.29
N THR A 266 -8.27 -34.43 -22.21
CA THR A 266 -7.47 -34.74 -21.01
C THR A 266 -7.85 -33.83 -19.83
N PRO A 267 -7.56 -34.21 -18.57
CA PRO A 267 -7.82 -33.37 -17.40
C PRO A 267 -7.18 -31.96 -17.48
N ALA A 268 -5.97 -31.87 -18.03
CA ALA A 268 -5.26 -30.60 -18.19
C ALA A 268 -5.92 -29.69 -19.24
N GLN A 269 -6.42 -30.26 -20.34
CA GLN A 269 -7.18 -29.50 -21.33
C GLN A 269 -8.54 -29.05 -20.77
N ARG A 270 -9.19 -29.87 -19.94
CA ARG A 270 -10.47 -29.50 -19.29
C ARG A 270 -10.31 -28.32 -18.35
N SER A 271 -9.26 -28.29 -17.53
CA SER A 271 -9.01 -27.16 -16.62
C SER A 271 -8.69 -25.86 -17.38
N GLU A 272 -8.00 -25.96 -18.50
CA GLU A 272 -7.69 -24.83 -19.36
C GLU A 272 -8.93 -24.26 -20.07
N ILE A 273 -9.77 -25.14 -20.62
CA ILE A 273 -11.08 -24.77 -21.19
C ILE A 273 -11.96 -24.13 -20.12
N TRP A 274 -11.99 -24.72 -18.93
CA TRP A 274 -12.75 -24.18 -17.81
C TRP A 274 -12.27 -22.76 -17.46
N TRP A 275 -10.97 -22.56 -17.27
CA TRP A 275 -10.40 -21.25 -16.96
C TRP A 275 -10.75 -20.22 -18.03
N ARG A 276 -10.60 -20.57 -19.31
CA ARG A 276 -10.94 -19.69 -20.44
C ARG A 276 -12.37 -19.17 -20.39
N LEU A 277 -13.31 -19.99 -19.95
CA LEU A 277 -14.73 -19.63 -19.84
C LEU A 277 -15.08 -18.92 -18.52
N HIS A 278 -14.34 -19.19 -17.44
CA HIS A 278 -14.73 -18.84 -16.08
C HIS A 278 -13.81 -17.85 -15.36
N TRP A 279 -12.70 -17.41 -15.96
CA TRP A 279 -11.77 -16.46 -15.34
C TRP A 279 -12.50 -15.18 -14.85
N GLY A 280 -13.54 -14.72 -15.56
CA GLY A 280 -14.33 -13.56 -15.13
C GLY A 280 -15.12 -13.79 -13.84
N ARG A 281 -15.57 -15.04 -13.58
CA ARG A 281 -16.20 -15.40 -12.30
C ARG A 281 -15.18 -15.47 -11.16
N VAL A 282 -13.98 -15.97 -11.46
CA VAL A 282 -12.86 -15.97 -10.50
C VAL A 282 -12.49 -14.54 -10.13
N LEU A 283 -12.38 -13.65 -11.12
CA LEU A 283 -12.15 -12.22 -10.93
C LEU A 283 -13.19 -11.61 -9.97
N ALA A 284 -14.48 -11.80 -10.27
CA ALA A 284 -15.57 -11.28 -9.45
C ALA A 284 -15.54 -11.83 -8.00
N ALA A 285 -15.23 -13.12 -7.83
CA ALA A 285 -15.11 -13.73 -6.51
C ALA A 285 -13.95 -13.15 -5.70
N VAL A 286 -12.79 -12.91 -6.34
CA VAL A 286 -11.64 -12.26 -5.71
C VAL A 286 -11.97 -10.82 -5.32
N CYS A 287 -12.62 -10.03 -6.21
CA CYS A 287 -13.07 -8.67 -5.88
C CYS A 287 -13.99 -8.66 -4.66
N ALA A 288 -14.99 -9.55 -4.63
CA ALA A 288 -15.95 -9.64 -3.55
C ALA A 288 -15.27 -10.04 -2.22
N ALA A 289 -14.33 -10.99 -2.25
CA ALA A 289 -13.55 -11.38 -1.08
C ALA A 289 -12.70 -10.23 -0.55
N SER A 290 -11.98 -9.50 -1.42
CA SER A 290 -11.18 -8.33 -1.03
C SER A 290 -12.04 -7.21 -0.45
N PHE A 291 -13.19 -6.92 -1.06
CA PHE A 291 -14.12 -5.93 -0.53
C PHE A 291 -14.70 -6.35 0.83
N GLY A 292 -15.09 -7.61 0.98
CA GLY A 292 -15.56 -8.17 2.24
C GLY A 292 -14.50 -8.11 3.35
N LEU A 293 -13.24 -8.47 3.03
CA LEU A 293 -12.11 -8.31 3.96
C LEU A 293 -11.88 -6.84 4.34
N GLY A 294 -12.02 -5.93 3.38
CA GLY A 294 -11.94 -4.49 3.64
C GLY A 294 -13.01 -4.02 4.63
N ILE A 295 -14.27 -4.45 4.47
CA ILE A 295 -15.34 -4.15 5.42
C ILE A 295 -15.04 -4.73 6.79
N VAL A 296 -14.64 -6.00 6.87
CA VAL A 296 -14.30 -6.65 8.14
C VAL A 296 -13.17 -5.90 8.84
N TYR A 297 -12.13 -5.50 8.11
CA TYR A 297 -11.05 -4.69 8.66
C TYR A 297 -11.55 -3.34 9.17
N THR A 298 -12.33 -2.60 8.37
CA THR A 298 -12.89 -1.31 8.79
C THR A 298 -13.78 -1.43 10.02
N LEU A 299 -14.56 -2.51 10.14
CA LEU A 299 -15.40 -2.75 11.31
C LEU A 299 -14.59 -3.20 12.53
N ALA A 300 -13.59 -4.06 12.34
CA ALA A 300 -12.74 -4.57 13.42
C ALA A 300 -11.72 -3.54 13.93
N SER A 301 -11.36 -2.55 13.11
CA SER A 301 -10.45 -1.46 13.48
C SER A 301 -11.16 -0.24 14.06
N ARG A 302 -12.49 -0.27 14.23
CA ARG A 302 -13.17 0.71 15.09
C ARG A 302 -12.95 0.32 16.54
N SER A 303 -12.08 1.04 17.23
CA SER A 303 -12.10 1.10 18.69
C SER A 303 -13.11 2.16 19.09
N ASP A 304 -14.23 1.76 19.69
CA ASP A 304 -15.14 2.72 20.31
C ASP A 304 -14.47 3.17 21.63
N PRO A 305 -14.06 4.44 21.77
CA PRO A 305 -13.39 4.93 22.98
C PRO A 305 -14.37 4.91 24.17
N ASP A 306 -13.85 4.59 25.36
CA ASP A 306 -14.63 4.57 26.60
C ASP A 306 -14.83 5.96 27.19
N LEU A 307 -13.87 6.86 26.94
CA LEU A 307 -13.92 8.26 27.33
C LEU A 307 -13.35 9.12 26.20
N GLU A 308 -14.15 10.08 25.75
CA GLU A 308 -13.75 11.11 24.79
C GLU A 308 -13.65 12.48 25.47
N VAL A 309 -12.50 13.12 25.31
CA VAL A 309 -12.19 14.44 25.89
C VAL A 309 -11.80 15.37 24.76
N ALA A 310 -12.55 16.45 24.57
CA ALA A 310 -12.23 17.48 23.61
C ALA A 310 -11.27 18.50 24.21
N VAL A 311 -10.19 18.84 23.49
CA VAL A 311 -9.29 19.93 23.83
C VAL A 311 -9.39 20.98 22.74
N VAL A 312 -9.84 22.18 23.07
CA VAL A 312 -10.04 23.30 22.14
C VAL A 312 -9.06 24.40 22.47
N THR A 313 -8.05 24.57 21.62
CA THR A 313 -6.98 25.56 21.80
C THR A 313 -6.74 26.37 20.54
N ALA A 314 -6.31 27.62 20.68
CA ALA A 314 -5.90 28.44 19.54
C ALA A 314 -4.62 27.93 18.86
N ASP A 315 -3.74 27.31 19.64
CA ASP A 315 -2.47 26.75 19.20
C ASP A 315 -2.51 25.21 19.15
N TYR A 316 -1.63 24.61 18.34
CA TYR A 316 -1.52 23.16 18.20
C TYR A 316 -1.04 22.53 19.50
N LEU A 317 -1.81 21.58 20.05
CA LEU A 317 -1.37 20.74 21.16
C LEU A 317 -0.44 19.62 20.65
N PRO A 318 0.81 19.50 21.16
CA PRO A 318 1.77 18.49 20.71
C PRO A 318 1.31 17.05 20.98
N ASP A 319 1.63 16.12 20.07
CA ASP A 319 1.24 14.69 20.15
C ASP A 319 1.74 14.00 21.43
N ALA A 320 2.91 14.42 21.94
CA ALA A 320 3.47 13.92 23.19
C ALA A 320 2.57 14.26 24.39
N VAL A 321 2.01 15.47 24.41
CA VAL A 321 1.08 15.93 25.45
C VAL A 321 -0.25 15.20 25.34
N VAL A 322 -0.76 15.04 24.11
CA VAL A 322 -1.99 14.26 23.83
C VAL A 322 -1.84 12.82 24.35
N THR A 323 -0.74 12.15 24.01
CA THR A 323 -0.49 10.76 24.42
C THR A 323 -0.38 10.65 25.95
N ALA A 324 0.39 11.54 26.58
CA ALA A 324 0.56 11.53 28.04
C ALA A 324 -0.76 11.78 28.78
N LEU A 325 -1.60 12.69 28.29
CA LEU A 325 -2.92 12.93 28.84
C LEU A 325 -3.85 11.71 28.65
N GLN A 326 -3.84 11.04 27.50
CA GLN A 326 -4.64 9.83 27.29
C GLN A 326 -4.28 8.74 28.30
N ASP A 327 -2.99 8.53 28.55
CA ASP A 327 -2.51 7.56 29.54
C ASP A 327 -2.87 7.99 30.98
N SER A 328 -2.73 9.27 31.31
CA SER A 328 -3.04 9.82 32.63
C SER A 328 -4.53 9.83 32.97
N LEU A 329 -5.40 9.97 31.96
CA LEU A 329 -6.86 9.97 32.14
C LEU A 329 -7.45 8.55 32.17
N ARG A 330 -6.71 7.56 31.68
CA ARG A 330 -7.14 6.15 31.64
C ARG A 330 -7.63 5.58 32.98
N PRO A 331 -7.02 5.87 34.14
CA PRO A 331 -7.49 5.36 35.43
C PRO A 331 -8.87 5.90 35.85
N TYR A 332 -9.32 7.01 35.24
CA TYR A 332 -10.60 7.65 35.55
C TYR A 332 -11.73 7.18 34.64
N ALA A 333 -11.41 6.57 33.49
CA ALA A 333 -12.38 6.03 32.56
C ALA A 333 -12.80 4.60 32.97
N ALA A 334 -14.10 4.31 32.87
CA ALA A 334 -14.65 2.98 33.07
C ALA A 334 -14.75 2.26 31.73
N ASP A 335 -14.49 0.96 31.71
CA ASP A 335 -14.73 0.10 30.54
C ASP A 335 -16.23 0.05 30.24
N ARG A 336 -16.65 0.76 29.20
CA ARG A 336 -18.06 0.91 28.80
C ARG A 336 -18.50 -0.18 27.85
N ASN A 337 -17.59 -0.65 27.00
CA ASN A 337 -17.89 -1.65 25.99
C ASN A 337 -17.69 -3.11 26.51
N SER A 338 -17.18 -3.26 27.74
CA SER A 338 -16.89 -4.53 28.42
C SER A 338 -15.88 -5.41 27.68
N ASP A 339 -14.95 -4.81 26.93
CA ASP A 339 -13.92 -5.50 26.16
C ASP A 339 -12.64 -5.81 26.98
N GLY A 340 -12.56 -5.32 28.23
CA GLY A 340 -11.43 -5.50 29.13
C GLY A 340 -10.29 -4.51 28.91
N HIS A 341 -10.45 -3.52 28.03
CA HIS A 341 -9.46 -2.52 27.67
C HIS A 341 -10.05 -1.11 27.67
N VAL A 342 -9.72 -0.33 28.72
CA VAL A 342 -10.11 1.09 28.75
C VAL A 342 -9.30 1.89 27.71
N VAL A 343 -9.99 2.54 26.78
CA VAL A 343 -9.43 3.44 25.75
C VAL A 343 -9.93 4.87 25.98
N VAL A 344 -9.00 5.80 26.22
CA VAL A 344 -9.30 7.24 26.28
C VAL A 344 -8.86 7.89 24.99
N GLN A 345 -9.73 8.69 24.38
CA GLN A 345 -9.44 9.45 23.17
C GLN A 345 -9.47 10.95 23.47
N ILE A 346 -8.40 11.65 23.07
CA ILE A 346 -8.34 13.11 23.15
C ILE A 346 -8.55 13.68 21.76
N ASN A 347 -9.63 14.42 21.61
CA ASN A 347 -10.02 15.09 20.39
C ASN A 347 -9.47 16.52 20.42
N ASN A 348 -8.32 16.74 19.77
CA ASN A 348 -7.64 18.03 19.73
C ASN A 348 -8.19 18.90 18.58
N TYR A 349 -8.71 20.08 18.91
CA TYR A 349 -9.30 21.04 18.00
C TYR A 349 -8.55 22.37 18.05
N THR A 350 -7.72 22.61 17.02
CA THR A 350 -7.04 23.89 16.85
C THR A 350 -8.00 24.91 16.24
N VAL A 351 -8.61 25.73 17.10
CA VAL A 351 -9.62 26.72 16.74
C VAL A 351 -9.39 27.99 17.57
N THR A 352 -9.15 29.10 16.89
CA THR A 352 -9.23 30.44 17.49
C THR A 352 -10.70 30.87 17.45
N LEU A 353 -11.28 31.16 18.62
CA LEU A 353 -12.69 31.57 18.75
C LEU A 353 -12.81 33.10 18.74
N GLU A 354 -11.85 33.78 19.35
CA GLU A 354 -11.74 35.23 19.39
C GLU A 354 -10.48 35.72 18.67
N GLY A 355 -10.68 36.61 17.70
CA GLY A 355 -9.58 37.21 16.93
C GLY A 355 -9.29 36.48 15.61
N ALA A 356 -8.07 36.66 15.10
CA ALA A 356 -7.65 36.11 13.81
C ALA A 356 -6.89 34.80 14.00
N ALA A 357 -7.33 33.74 13.32
CA ALA A 357 -6.64 32.46 13.31
C ALA A 357 -5.21 32.61 12.74
N ARG A 358 -4.24 31.98 13.42
CA ARG A 358 -2.84 31.93 12.95
C ARG A 358 -2.69 31.15 11.65
N ASP A 359 -3.41 30.05 11.51
CA ASP A 359 -3.47 29.24 10.30
C ASP A 359 -4.93 29.03 9.84
N PRO A 360 -5.35 29.61 8.71
CA PRO A 360 -6.69 29.45 8.16
C PRO A 360 -7.08 28.01 7.80
N ASN A 361 -6.11 27.17 7.42
CA ASN A 361 -6.39 25.77 7.04
C ASN A 361 -6.69 24.94 8.29
N LEU A 362 -5.87 25.09 9.34
CA LEU A 362 -6.12 24.43 10.63
C LEU A 362 -7.43 24.91 11.25
N GLN A 363 -7.73 26.21 11.18
CA GLN A 363 -9.01 26.76 11.63
C GLN A 363 -10.21 26.09 10.94
N THR A 364 -10.14 25.90 9.62
CA THR A 364 -11.26 25.32 8.85
C THR A 364 -11.47 23.84 9.22
N ALA A 365 -10.38 23.07 9.34
CA ALA A 365 -10.44 21.68 9.75
C ALA A 365 -10.91 21.52 11.21
N GLY A 366 -10.30 22.27 12.12
CA GLY A 366 -10.61 22.27 13.55
C GLY A 366 -12.05 22.66 13.82
N SER A 367 -12.55 23.74 13.21
CA SER A 367 -13.95 24.18 13.39
C SER A 367 -14.97 23.16 12.87
N THR A 368 -14.69 22.52 11.73
CA THR A 368 -15.57 21.49 11.17
C THR A 368 -15.66 20.28 12.12
N LEU A 369 -14.52 19.81 12.62
CA LEU A 369 -14.48 18.67 13.53
C LEU A 369 -15.10 19.01 14.89
N LEU A 370 -14.81 20.19 15.44
CA LEU A 370 -15.40 20.70 16.68
C LEU A 370 -16.93 20.72 16.61
N VAL A 371 -17.49 21.30 15.55
CA VAL A 371 -18.95 21.37 15.36
C VAL A 371 -19.55 19.97 15.18
N THR A 372 -18.84 19.06 14.51
CA THR A 372 -19.28 17.68 14.33
C THR A 372 -19.34 16.94 15.66
N ASP A 373 -18.33 17.13 16.51
CA ASP A 373 -18.30 16.54 17.85
C ASP A 373 -19.40 17.10 18.75
N LEU A 374 -19.53 18.43 18.83
CA LEU A 374 -20.61 19.06 19.60
C LEU A 374 -22.00 18.57 19.16
N ALA A 375 -22.24 18.48 17.84
CA ALA A 375 -23.51 18.00 17.30
C ALA A 375 -23.75 16.50 17.56
N GLY A 376 -22.69 15.69 17.45
CA GLY A 376 -22.71 14.25 17.73
C GLY A 376 -22.73 13.92 19.22
N ARG A 377 -22.32 14.88 20.06
CA ARG A 377 -22.13 14.76 21.50
C ARG A 377 -21.18 13.62 21.85
N TYR A 378 -20.05 13.52 21.13
CA TYR A 378 -19.07 12.45 21.33
C TYR A 378 -18.21 12.71 22.57
N SER A 379 -17.63 13.91 22.70
CA SER A 379 -16.81 14.30 23.86
C SER A 379 -17.63 14.65 25.09
N GLU A 380 -17.29 14.03 26.22
CA GLU A 380 -17.96 14.22 27.51
C GLU A 380 -17.36 15.37 28.32
N ILE A 381 -16.06 15.59 28.15
CA ILE A 381 -15.29 16.62 28.85
C ILE A 381 -14.67 17.55 27.81
N TRP A 382 -14.74 18.85 28.09
CA TRP A 382 -14.27 19.91 27.22
C TRP A 382 -13.22 20.74 27.95
N ILE A 383 -12.00 20.76 27.43
CA ILE A 383 -10.89 21.56 27.92
C ILE A 383 -10.67 22.70 26.93
N VAL A 384 -10.91 23.93 27.35
CA VAL A 384 -11.03 25.07 26.43
C VAL A 384 -10.11 26.21 26.86
N SER A 385 -9.28 26.73 25.94
CA SER A 385 -8.40 27.88 26.22
C SER A 385 -9.13 29.23 26.25
N GLU A 386 -10.18 29.38 25.44
CA GLU A 386 -10.99 30.60 25.30
C GLU A 386 -12.43 30.36 25.79
N PRO A 387 -12.65 30.18 27.11
CA PRO A 387 -13.94 29.71 27.65
C PRO A 387 -15.09 30.69 27.43
N GLU A 388 -14.84 32.00 27.46
CA GLU A 388 -15.89 33.01 27.31
C GLU A 388 -16.49 32.98 25.88
N ALA A 389 -15.64 33.05 24.86
CA ALA A 389 -16.05 32.95 23.45
C ALA A 389 -16.68 31.58 23.13
N PHE A 390 -16.14 30.51 23.72
CA PHE A 390 -16.72 29.17 23.56
C PHE A 390 -18.13 29.06 24.15
N LEU A 391 -18.35 29.59 25.36
CA LEU A 391 -19.66 29.58 26.00
C LEU A 391 -20.67 30.50 25.31
N GLU A 392 -20.23 31.59 24.69
CA GLU A 392 -21.11 32.43 23.87
C GLU A 392 -21.64 31.66 22.65
N GLN A 393 -20.79 30.87 22.00
CA GLN A 393 -21.14 30.14 20.79
C GLN A 393 -21.81 28.78 21.07
N TYR A 394 -21.40 28.08 22.12
CA TYR A 394 -21.75 26.67 22.38
C TYR A 394 -22.25 26.41 23.82
N GLY A 395 -22.52 27.44 24.61
CA GLY A 395 -22.99 27.31 26.00
C GLY A 395 -24.32 26.57 26.18
N ASP A 396 -25.07 26.36 25.10
CA ASP A 396 -26.26 25.50 25.13
C ASP A 396 -25.90 24.01 25.22
N MET A 397 -24.72 23.61 24.72
CA MET A 397 -24.28 22.21 24.61
C MET A 397 -23.43 21.74 25.81
N VAL A 398 -22.80 22.67 26.53
CA VAL A 398 -21.93 22.40 27.69
C VAL A 398 -22.48 23.05 28.96
N GLU A 399 -22.09 22.57 30.13
CA GLU A 399 -22.57 23.11 31.40
C GLU A 399 -21.64 24.20 31.94
N GLY A 400 -21.79 25.43 31.42
CA GLY A 400 -20.95 26.58 31.81
C GLY A 400 -20.97 26.93 33.31
N SER A 401 -22.02 26.59 34.06
CA SER A 401 -22.07 26.79 35.52
C SER A 401 -21.14 25.87 36.29
N ALA A 402 -20.74 24.74 35.70
CA ALA A 402 -19.82 23.78 36.28
C ALA A 402 -18.36 24.04 35.86
N ALA A 403 -18.08 25.12 35.11
CA ALA A 403 -16.74 25.43 34.62
C ALA A 403 -15.72 25.55 35.75
N VAL A 404 -14.60 24.85 35.64
CA VAL A 404 -13.47 24.96 36.59
C VAL A 404 -12.18 25.20 35.84
N ARG A 405 -11.33 26.09 36.34
CA ARG A 405 -10.00 26.32 35.76
C ARG A 405 -9.11 25.12 36.03
N TRP A 406 -8.31 24.73 35.04
CA TRP A 406 -7.38 23.60 35.14
C TRP A 406 -6.45 23.71 36.36
N GLN A 407 -5.86 24.89 36.57
CA GLN A 407 -4.95 25.17 37.70
C GLN A 407 -5.60 25.10 39.08
N ASP A 408 -6.92 25.27 39.17
CA ASP A 408 -7.63 25.30 40.45
C ASP A 408 -7.97 23.88 40.97
N CYS A 409 -7.72 22.85 40.16
CA CYS A 409 -8.00 21.46 40.46
C CYS A 409 -6.72 20.66 40.75
N PRO A 410 -6.50 20.22 42.01
CA PRO A 410 -5.31 19.46 42.39
C PRO A 410 -5.12 18.20 41.53
N VAL A 411 -6.21 17.49 41.23
CA VAL A 411 -6.17 16.25 40.43
C VAL A 411 -5.70 16.52 39.00
N LEU A 412 -6.20 17.57 38.34
CA LEU A 412 -5.79 17.96 36.98
C LEU A 412 -4.32 18.40 36.92
N THR A 413 -3.89 19.20 37.88
CA THR A 413 -2.48 19.64 37.97
C THR A 413 -1.50 18.52 38.31
N ALA A 414 -2.00 17.41 38.87
CA ALA A 414 -1.20 16.23 39.18
C ALA A 414 -1.13 15.21 38.02
N LEU A 415 -1.91 15.39 36.95
CA LEU A 415 -1.83 14.52 35.76
C LEU A 415 -0.47 14.67 35.09
N ASP A 416 0.04 13.58 34.53
CA ASP A 416 1.20 13.65 33.65
C ASP A 416 0.73 14.14 32.27
N ALA A 417 1.02 15.41 31.98
CA ALA A 417 0.75 16.01 30.66
C ALA A 417 1.97 15.90 29.73
N GLY A 418 3.00 15.14 30.12
CA GLY A 418 4.23 14.97 29.36
C GLY A 418 5.06 16.25 29.25
N SER A 419 6.16 16.14 28.52
CA SER A 419 6.99 17.27 28.11
C SER A 419 7.05 17.37 26.60
N TYR A 420 7.16 18.59 26.09
CA TYR A 420 7.35 18.86 24.68
C TYR A 420 8.51 19.83 24.52
N SER A 421 9.09 19.93 23.32
CA SER A 421 10.11 20.92 23.04
C SER A 421 9.67 21.78 21.88
N SER A 422 9.66 23.10 22.08
CA SER A 422 9.48 24.07 21.00
C SER A 422 10.78 24.36 20.25
N ASP A 423 11.94 24.02 20.85
CA ASP A 423 13.27 24.28 20.31
C ASP A 423 14.13 23.01 20.29
N LEU A 424 14.50 22.54 19.09
CA LEU A 424 15.32 21.33 18.89
C LEU A 424 16.75 21.41 19.48
N GLN A 425 17.17 22.56 20.01
CA GLN A 425 18.49 22.79 20.61
C GLN A 425 18.46 23.01 22.14
N ALA A 426 17.28 23.09 22.75
CA ALA A 426 17.15 23.27 24.19
C ALA A 426 16.97 21.92 24.88
N ASP A 427 17.81 21.64 25.89
CA ASP A 427 17.77 20.43 26.73
C ASP A 427 16.71 20.52 27.86
N THR A 428 15.88 21.57 27.82
CA THR A 428 14.74 21.79 28.73
C THR A 428 13.46 21.70 27.93
N GLY A 429 12.78 20.55 28.01
CA GLY A 429 11.43 20.41 27.49
C GLY A 429 10.46 21.22 28.34
N ASP A 430 9.61 22.02 27.71
CA ASP A 430 8.49 22.71 28.35
C ASP A 430 7.44 21.68 28.79
N SER A 431 6.75 21.97 29.89
CA SER A 431 5.76 21.07 30.45
C SER A 431 4.44 21.18 29.70
N GLY A 432 3.82 20.04 29.35
CA GLY A 432 2.46 20.03 28.83
C GLY A 432 1.44 20.66 29.79
N GLN A 433 1.75 20.66 31.09
CA GLN A 433 0.93 21.34 32.10
C GLN A 433 0.88 22.86 31.86
N ASP A 434 1.94 23.49 31.36
CA ASP A 434 1.97 24.93 31.11
C ASP A 434 1.02 25.33 29.97
N LEU A 435 0.83 24.46 28.97
CA LEU A 435 -0.13 24.66 27.89
C LEU A 435 -1.58 24.57 28.38
N LEU A 436 -1.85 23.64 29.30
CA LEU A 436 -3.19 23.38 29.83
C LEU A 436 -3.54 24.32 30.99
N ALA A 437 -2.56 24.94 31.63
CA ALA A 437 -2.74 25.78 32.80
C ALA A 437 -3.77 26.91 32.55
N GLY A 438 -3.77 27.50 31.35
CA GLY A 438 -4.72 28.55 30.99
C GLY A 438 -6.14 28.04 30.66
N CYS A 439 -6.33 26.73 30.52
CA CYS A 439 -7.58 26.15 30.05
C CYS A 439 -8.62 26.02 31.17
N THR A 440 -9.88 25.97 30.75
CA THR A 440 -11.04 25.72 31.60
C THR A 440 -11.68 24.39 31.21
N VAL A 441 -12.00 23.57 32.20
CA VAL A 441 -12.64 22.27 32.02
C VAL A 441 -14.14 22.41 32.25
N LEU A 442 -14.92 21.86 31.33
CA LEU A 442 -16.37 21.95 31.24
C LEU A 442 -16.93 20.54 30.99
N PRO A 443 -18.01 20.12 31.66
CA PRO A 443 -18.71 18.89 31.30
C PRO A 443 -19.72 19.16 30.17
N LEU A 444 -19.98 18.12 29.38
CA LEU A 444 -21.10 18.10 28.45
C LEU A 444 -22.41 18.24 29.23
N ARG A 445 -23.31 19.10 28.74
CA ARG A 445 -24.61 19.33 29.39
C ARG A 445 -25.45 18.06 29.32
N ASP A 446 -26.06 17.64 30.42
CA ASP A 446 -26.85 16.40 30.52
C ASP A 446 -26.05 15.11 30.20
N GLY A 447 -24.71 15.18 30.22
CA GLY A 447 -23.81 14.02 30.06
C GLY A 447 -23.51 13.29 31.38
N ASP A 448 -22.77 12.19 31.28
CA ASP A 448 -22.23 11.51 32.45
C ASP A 448 -21.16 12.40 33.12
N ARG A 449 -21.36 12.70 34.41
CA ARG A 449 -20.49 13.60 35.17
C ARG A 449 -19.49 12.87 36.05
N ALA A 450 -19.52 11.54 36.11
CA ALA A 450 -18.69 10.78 37.04
C ALA A 450 -17.19 11.08 36.86
N VAL A 451 -16.70 11.10 35.62
CA VAL A 451 -15.29 11.40 35.31
C VAL A 451 -14.97 12.86 35.57
N PHE A 452 -15.84 13.78 35.15
CA PHE A 452 -15.66 15.22 35.38
C PHE A 452 -15.57 15.55 36.89
N ASP A 453 -16.48 15.02 37.69
CA ASP A 453 -16.52 15.27 39.14
C ASP A 453 -15.30 14.65 39.85
N ALA A 454 -14.79 13.50 39.37
CA ALA A 454 -13.57 12.89 39.87
C ALA A 454 -12.32 13.72 39.56
N LEU A 455 -12.24 14.29 38.36
CA LEU A 455 -11.12 15.13 37.93
C LEU A 455 -11.14 16.53 38.56
N THR A 456 -12.31 17.04 38.92
CA THR A 456 -12.47 18.37 39.51
C THR A 456 -12.62 18.38 41.03
N ALA A 457 -12.49 17.21 41.68
CA ALA A 457 -12.51 17.07 43.12
C ALA A 457 -11.42 17.95 43.78
N ARG A 458 -11.81 18.66 44.85
CA ARG A 458 -10.95 19.60 45.59
C ARG A 458 -10.36 18.98 46.84
#